data_AF-A0A1I7UWJ7-F1
#
_entry.id   AF-A0A1I7UWJ7-F1
#
_cell.length_a   1.000
_cell.length_b   1.000
_cell.length_c   1.000
_cell.angle_alpha   90.00
_cell.angle_beta   90.00
_cell.angle_gamma   90.00
#
_symmetry.space_group_name_H-M   'P 1'
#
loop_
_entity.id
_entity.type
_entity.pdbx_description
1 polymer ?
#
loop_
_entity_poly.entity_id
_entity_poly.type
_entity_poly.pdbx_seq_one_letter_code
_entity_poly.pdbx_strand_id
1 'polypeptide(L)'
;MGMSSNNVQWHRDVNAIDKKFKKLKSQEPSDEDEDPSVPSTSKPKETVENKETLNRQSSRFTVDYDSIEIEVQRIFRTDFPSTSHEHFGSFGPLHKFTEWLKMIRKLQKSKEIVFENRLTEEFLIPHWKEQAKNIAVLFMHCTVFREFSLMEKCRFFKKLWKSVYRIDKIHTSVEVFGDDFVNEKILVISSDRAIQMNDLFFDFDWISDDELEAMLQSVLDYSDKLISVIGRPLCQLNLSIEEFSFLILNFMFSNEEQIPECFIELRDKFLHSISDELHDYYQKNNVLNYASRISNIMKVVHAMRKIHHDDLAVAANIRCQACRYQKCIEVGMNTSAMKLKDDEKKTLNLKILKSKETIANNIVQTLIHVESGLEKFRISAYNPNYYEMGTLIQLLECENRLSVADRFGPMPGWPLQREQICRTEIAKKSMTRDIPDTQPQFSSNKKLWMLYNTFTTIEYIKTFDFFNRLDMKDRLILAGHVSLICTYFHMAYFGVSKKIDCMVQPDGSECPQKDESHYELTTIPMAPLIRLRVELIEYILLKAICVCNPTVQNLSEHAQIILTRERQRYAEVLFDYCQKTRNNGPNRYVELLGVIPVLEQQQHISKTFFILRIAPILAKYQQTALFFTEIMYS
;
A
#
# COMPACT_ATOMS: atom_id res chain seq x y z
N MET A 1 22.44 -51.02 -9.91
CA MET A 1 21.11 -51.06 -10.55
C MET A 1 20.64 -49.63 -10.69
N GLY A 2 20.42 -49.19 -11.93
CA GLY A 2 20.14 -47.80 -12.25
C GLY A 2 18.70 -47.39 -11.95
N MET A 3 18.51 -46.07 -11.77
CA MET A 3 17.26 -45.40 -12.11
C MET A 3 17.62 -44.21 -13.01
N SER A 4 17.01 -44.21 -14.19
CA SER A 4 17.24 -43.31 -15.32
C SER A 4 16.40 -42.03 -15.25
N SER A 5 16.83 -41.03 -16.03
CA SER A 5 16.35 -39.64 -16.11
C SER A 5 14.94 -39.44 -16.71
N ASN A 6 14.08 -40.46 -16.73
CA ASN A 6 12.81 -40.41 -17.46
C ASN A 6 11.61 -40.59 -16.53
N ASN A 7 11.37 -39.66 -15.60
CA ASN A 7 10.07 -39.48 -14.93
C ASN A 7 9.95 -38.14 -14.17
N VAL A 8 10.37 -37.02 -14.79
CA VAL A 8 9.85 -35.70 -14.37
C VAL A 8 8.84 -35.26 -15.42
N GLN A 9 7.56 -35.45 -15.06
CA GLN A 9 6.42 -34.96 -15.81
C GLN A 9 6.54 -33.45 -15.99
N TRP A 10 6.68 -33.05 -17.25
CA TRP A 10 6.49 -31.69 -17.73
C TRP A 10 5.00 -31.36 -17.70
N HIS A 11 4.54 -30.69 -16.64
CA HIS A 11 3.35 -29.84 -16.77
C HIS A 11 3.78 -28.40 -17.07
N ARG A 12 3.56 -28.08 -18.34
CA ARG A 12 3.71 -26.83 -19.06
C ARG A 12 2.75 -25.73 -18.56
N ASP A 13 3.28 -24.51 -18.63
CA ASP A 13 2.68 -23.30 -19.19
C ASP A 13 1.38 -22.73 -18.59
N VAL A 14 1.51 -21.56 -17.93
CA VAL A 14 0.45 -20.53 -17.80
C VAL A 14 0.63 -19.38 -18.81
N ASN A 15 1.68 -19.40 -19.65
CA ASN A 15 1.98 -18.29 -20.59
C ASN A 15 1.57 -18.57 -22.06
N ALA A 16 0.53 -19.36 -22.30
CA ALA A 16 0.05 -19.66 -23.65
C ALA A 16 -0.87 -18.57 -24.26
N ILE A 17 -1.27 -17.54 -23.51
CA ILE A 17 -2.16 -16.47 -24.00
C ILE A 17 -1.37 -15.41 -24.80
N ASP A 18 -0.11 -15.17 -24.47
CA ASP A 18 0.72 -14.14 -25.12
C ASP A 18 1.13 -14.45 -26.57
N LYS A 19 1.14 -15.73 -26.97
CA LYS A 19 1.52 -16.11 -28.34
C LYS A 19 0.40 -16.00 -29.36
N LYS A 20 -0.86 -15.84 -28.93
CA LYS A 20 -2.00 -15.66 -29.84
C LYS A 20 -2.18 -14.21 -30.29
N PHE A 21 -1.77 -13.23 -29.50
CA PHE A 21 -1.81 -11.80 -29.87
C PHE A 21 -0.70 -11.37 -30.83
N LYS A 22 0.45 -12.06 -30.84
CA LYS A 22 1.57 -11.75 -31.76
C LYS A 22 1.38 -12.20 -33.21
N LYS A 23 0.36 -13.02 -33.51
CA LYS A 23 0.11 -13.52 -34.89
C LYS A 23 -1.01 -12.82 -35.65
N LEU A 24 -1.75 -11.90 -35.01
CA LEU A 24 -2.80 -11.12 -35.67
C LEU A 24 -2.37 -9.69 -36.07
N LYS A 25 -1.13 -9.28 -35.80
CA LYS A 25 -0.59 -7.95 -36.16
C LYS A 25 0.38 -7.95 -37.34
N SER A 26 0.53 -9.05 -38.07
CA SER A 26 1.45 -9.14 -39.20
C SER A 26 0.76 -9.67 -40.46
N GLN A 27 -0.15 -8.87 -41.02
CA GLN A 27 -0.56 -8.95 -42.42
C GLN A 27 -0.86 -7.52 -42.90
N GLU A 28 0.12 -6.91 -43.57
CA GLU A 28 -0.09 -5.77 -44.47
C GLU A 28 -0.60 -6.27 -45.83
N PRO A 29 -1.37 -5.43 -46.54
CA PRO A 29 -1.04 -5.07 -47.93
C PRO A 29 -1.02 -3.53 -48.08
N SER A 30 0.11 -2.94 -48.46
CA SER A 30 0.55 -2.61 -49.84
C SER A 30 -0.22 -1.45 -50.49
N ASP A 31 0.52 -0.34 -50.59
CA ASP A 31 0.68 0.56 -51.73
C ASP A 31 -0.40 1.59 -52.14
N GLU A 32 0.17 2.78 -52.37
CA GLU A 32 -0.12 3.81 -53.40
C GLU A 32 -0.76 5.15 -53.00
N ASP A 33 -0.05 6.17 -53.50
CA ASP A 33 -0.19 7.61 -53.38
C ASP A 33 -1.55 8.17 -53.86
N GLU A 34 -1.98 9.30 -53.30
CA GLU A 34 -2.20 10.57 -54.01
C GLU A 34 -3.02 11.55 -53.15
N ASP A 35 -2.43 12.72 -52.88
CA ASP A 35 -3.14 13.97 -52.55
C ASP A 35 -3.63 14.57 -53.90
N PRO A 36 -4.81 15.19 -54.01
CA PRO A 36 -4.84 16.63 -53.75
C PRO A 36 -6.17 17.22 -53.25
N SER A 37 -6.02 18.38 -52.59
CA SER A 37 -6.85 19.59 -52.74
C SER A 37 -8.08 19.82 -51.83
N VAL A 38 -7.94 20.86 -51.01
CA VAL A 38 -9.00 21.66 -50.40
C VAL A 38 -9.50 22.69 -51.44
N PRO A 39 -10.79 23.08 -51.41
CA PRO A 39 -11.08 24.48 -51.09
C PRO A 39 -12.27 24.68 -50.13
N SER A 40 -12.05 25.59 -49.20
CA SER A 40 -12.96 26.25 -48.26
C SER A 40 -14.11 27.04 -48.90
N THR A 41 -15.24 27.18 -48.20
CA THR A 41 -16.10 28.40 -48.04
C THR A 41 -17.37 28.02 -47.23
N SER A 42 -17.53 28.39 -45.95
CA SER A 42 -17.98 29.66 -45.35
C SER A 42 -19.51 29.88 -45.23
N LYS A 43 -20.01 29.70 -43.98
CA LYS A 43 -20.99 30.55 -43.20
C LYS A 43 -22.50 30.51 -43.56
N PRO A 44 -23.42 31.09 -42.73
CA PRO A 44 -23.69 30.98 -41.28
C PRO A 44 -25.23 30.96 -40.94
N LYS A 45 -25.61 31.05 -39.64
CA LYS A 45 -26.96 31.32 -39.02
C LYS A 45 -27.75 30.06 -38.60
N GLU A 46 -28.50 29.98 -37.51
CA GLU A 46 -29.17 30.99 -36.67
C GLU A 46 -29.53 30.39 -35.29
N THR A 47 -29.60 31.24 -34.27
CA THR A 47 -30.02 31.08 -32.87
C THR A 47 -31.50 30.76 -32.70
N VAL A 48 -31.89 29.92 -31.72
CA VAL A 48 -33.10 30.13 -30.86
C VAL A 48 -32.88 29.55 -29.44
N GLU A 49 -32.75 30.48 -28.50
CA GLU A 49 -33.20 30.51 -27.09
C GLU A 49 -34.05 29.33 -26.53
N ASN A 50 -33.73 28.89 -25.31
CA ASN A 50 -34.61 29.20 -24.17
C ASN A 50 -33.98 29.05 -22.78
N LYS A 51 -34.29 30.05 -21.95
CA LYS A 51 -33.98 30.21 -20.54
C LYS A 51 -34.79 29.26 -19.67
N GLU A 52 -34.14 28.51 -18.79
CA GLU A 52 -34.67 28.18 -17.46
C GLU A 52 -33.53 28.24 -16.44
N THR A 53 -33.22 29.45 -16.00
CA THR A 53 -32.62 29.70 -14.69
C THR A 53 -33.74 29.60 -13.65
N LEU A 54 -33.82 28.49 -12.90
CA LEU A 54 -34.30 28.54 -11.51
C LEU A 54 -33.87 27.28 -10.72
N ASN A 55 -33.19 27.53 -9.61
CA ASN A 55 -33.19 26.71 -8.39
C ASN A 55 -32.93 25.20 -8.53
N ARG A 56 -31.66 24.82 -8.45
CA ARG A 56 -31.28 23.80 -7.46
C ARG A 56 -30.46 24.48 -6.38
N GLN A 57 -31.14 24.88 -5.31
CA GLN A 57 -30.51 24.95 -4.00
C GLN A 57 -29.85 23.59 -3.76
N SER A 58 -28.53 23.52 -4.01
CA SER A 58 -27.72 22.44 -3.46
C SER A 58 -27.76 22.66 -1.95
N SER A 59 -28.65 21.94 -1.28
CA SER A 59 -28.48 21.67 0.13
C SER A 59 -27.10 21.04 0.23
N ARG A 60 -26.11 21.83 0.66
CA ARG A 60 -24.83 21.32 1.11
C ARG A 60 -25.15 20.35 2.24
N PHE A 61 -25.27 19.07 1.91
CA PHE A 61 -25.09 18.02 2.90
C PHE A 61 -23.66 18.24 3.40
N THR A 62 -23.53 18.81 4.59
CA THR A 62 -22.27 18.84 5.32
C THR A 62 -21.93 17.39 5.60
N VAL A 63 -21.13 16.77 4.72
CA VAL A 63 -20.60 15.43 4.92
C VAL A 63 -19.74 15.50 6.18
N ASP A 64 -20.13 14.75 7.20
CA ASP A 64 -19.38 14.63 8.45
C ASP A 64 -18.08 13.85 8.19
N TYR A 65 -16.97 14.58 8.22
CA TYR A 65 -15.61 14.08 7.98
C TYR A 65 -14.96 13.41 9.20
N ASP A 66 -15.70 13.10 10.28
CA ASP A 66 -15.16 12.27 11.36
C ASP A 66 -14.57 10.98 10.78
N SER A 67 -13.28 10.72 11.10
CA SER A 67 -12.53 9.56 10.62
C SER A 67 -13.24 8.26 11.00
N ILE A 68 -13.24 7.27 10.08
CA ILE A 68 -13.71 5.89 10.34
C ILE A 68 -13.15 5.36 11.67
N GLU A 69 -11.91 5.72 11.99
CA GLU A 69 -11.25 5.32 13.23
C GLU A 69 -11.94 5.86 14.49
N ILE A 70 -12.39 7.11 14.48
CA ILE A 70 -13.09 7.72 15.62
C ILE A 70 -14.42 7.02 15.87
N GLU A 71 -15.18 6.76 14.81
CA GLU A 71 -16.47 6.08 14.89
C GLU A 71 -16.33 4.66 15.42
N VAL A 72 -15.34 3.91 14.89
CA VAL A 72 -15.03 2.55 15.32
C VAL A 72 -14.55 2.50 16.77
N GLN A 73 -13.67 3.43 17.18
CA GLN A 73 -13.24 3.54 18.58
C GLN A 73 -14.42 3.84 19.51
N ARG A 74 -15.38 4.67 19.07
CA ARG A 74 -16.59 4.96 19.84
C ARG A 74 -17.39 3.69 20.09
N ILE A 75 -17.59 2.86 19.07
CA ILE A 75 -18.28 1.56 19.17
C ILE A 75 -17.53 0.62 20.13
N PHE A 76 -16.21 0.53 20.02
CA PHE A 76 -15.40 -0.37 20.86
C PHE A 76 -15.29 0.05 22.33
N ARG A 77 -15.49 1.34 22.63
CA ARG A 77 -15.57 1.88 23.99
C ARG A 77 -16.95 1.66 24.62
N THR A 78 -17.97 1.49 23.81
CA THR A 78 -19.32 1.23 24.31
C THR A 78 -19.50 -0.27 24.58
N ASP A 79 -20.29 -0.62 25.60
CA ASP A 79 -20.81 -1.98 25.76
C ASP A 79 -21.90 -2.33 24.74
N PHE A 80 -22.19 -1.39 23.82
CA PHE A 80 -23.06 -1.61 22.70
C PHE A 80 -22.37 -2.53 21.69
N PRO A 81 -23.07 -3.55 21.19
CA PRO A 81 -24.45 -3.91 21.53
C PRO A 81 -24.53 -4.64 22.88
N SER A 82 -25.51 -4.24 23.70
CA SER A 82 -25.71 -4.83 25.04
C SER A 82 -25.98 -6.33 24.91
N THR A 83 -25.18 -7.15 25.60
CA THR A 83 -25.35 -8.60 25.64
C THR A 83 -26.20 -9.08 26.81
N SER A 84 -26.70 -8.17 27.65
CA SER A 84 -27.43 -8.48 28.89
C SER A 84 -28.96 -8.52 28.71
N HIS A 85 -29.49 -8.38 27.49
CA HIS A 85 -30.89 -8.74 27.25
C HIS A 85 -31.07 -10.22 27.60
N GLU A 86 -32.03 -10.52 28.49
CA GLU A 86 -32.27 -11.82 29.13
C GLU A 86 -32.31 -13.02 28.15
N HIS A 87 -32.59 -12.77 26.87
CA HIS A 87 -32.66 -13.78 25.80
C HIS A 87 -31.30 -14.17 25.16
N PHE A 88 -30.26 -13.32 25.22
CA PHE A 88 -28.96 -13.58 24.56
C PHE A 88 -27.86 -14.09 25.52
N GLY A 89 -28.13 -14.07 26.83
CA GLY A 89 -27.21 -14.58 27.85
C GLY A 89 -27.13 -16.11 27.91
N SER A 90 -28.19 -16.80 27.45
CA SER A 90 -28.30 -18.26 27.47
C SER A 90 -27.77 -18.94 26.21
N PHE A 91 -27.44 -18.19 25.16
CA PHE A 91 -27.02 -18.74 23.88
C PHE A 91 -25.52 -19.00 23.84
N GLY A 92 -25.15 -20.11 23.20
CA GLY A 92 -23.75 -20.39 22.85
C GLY A 92 -23.18 -19.34 21.90
N PRO A 93 -21.84 -19.20 21.85
CA PRO A 93 -21.16 -18.21 21.02
C PRO A 93 -21.56 -18.23 19.53
N LEU A 94 -21.75 -19.40 18.91
CA LEU A 94 -22.12 -19.48 17.49
C LEU A 94 -23.56 -19.00 17.28
N HIS A 95 -24.50 -19.50 18.09
CA HIS A 95 -25.90 -19.13 17.97
C HIS A 95 -26.10 -17.63 18.22
N LYS A 96 -25.41 -17.08 19.22
CA LYS A 96 -25.43 -15.64 19.51
C LYS A 96 -24.95 -14.81 18.31
N PHE A 97 -23.81 -15.16 17.72
CA PHE A 97 -23.31 -14.47 16.53
C PHE A 97 -24.29 -14.58 15.35
N THR A 98 -24.90 -15.74 15.17
CA THR A 98 -25.89 -16.02 14.12
C THR A 98 -27.12 -15.12 14.22
N GLU A 99 -27.72 -15.02 15.41
CA GLU A 99 -28.92 -14.16 15.62
C GLU A 99 -28.62 -12.68 15.37
N TRP A 100 -27.41 -12.24 15.69
CA TRP A 100 -26.99 -10.87 15.40
C TRP A 100 -26.70 -10.63 13.92
N LEU A 101 -26.10 -11.60 13.24
CA LEU A 101 -25.93 -11.51 11.78
C LEU A 101 -27.30 -11.45 11.08
N LYS A 102 -28.28 -12.26 11.52
CA LYS A 102 -29.68 -12.17 11.08
C LYS A 102 -30.26 -10.77 11.32
N MET A 103 -30.01 -10.19 12.50
CA MET A 103 -30.51 -8.86 12.83
C MET A 103 -29.91 -7.76 11.95
N ILE A 104 -28.59 -7.78 11.72
CA ILE A 104 -27.89 -6.83 10.84
C ILE A 104 -28.40 -6.95 9.41
N ARG A 105 -28.65 -8.18 8.95
CA ARG A 105 -29.20 -8.46 7.61
C ARG A 105 -30.71 -8.30 7.50
N LYS A 106 -31.43 -7.90 8.56
CA LYS A 106 -32.90 -7.77 8.53
C LYS A 106 -33.39 -6.77 7.47
N LEU A 107 -32.61 -5.74 7.18
CA LEU A 107 -32.92 -4.72 6.17
C LEU A 107 -32.39 -5.09 4.77
N GLN A 108 -31.77 -6.25 4.60
CA GLN A 108 -31.24 -6.68 3.32
C GLN A 108 -32.39 -6.93 2.34
N LYS A 109 -32.44 -6.13 1.28
CA LYS A 109 -33.33 -6.34 0.15
C LYS A 109 -32.83 -7.51 -0.69
N SER A 110 -33.77 -8.35 -1.12
CA SER A 110 -33.57 -9.40 -2.14
C SER A 110 -34.31 -9.11 -3.45
N LYS A 111 -35.21 -8.12 -3.43
CA LYS A 111 -35.96 -7.60 -4.57
C LYS A 111 -35.84 -6.08 -4.58
N GLU A 112 -35.93 -5.46 -5.75
CA GLU A 112 -35.84 -4.00 -5.92
C GLU A 112 -34.51 -3.41 -5.39
N ILE A 113 -33.42 -4.11 -5.66
CA ILE A 113 -32.06 -3.63 -5.36
C ILE A 113 -31.68 -2.57 -6.40
N VAL A 114 -31.10 -1.47 -5.92
CA VAL A 114 -30.62 -0.38 -6.77
C VAL A 114 -29.21 -0.69 -7.25
N PHE A 115 -28.98 -0.61 -8.57
CA PHE A 115 -27.63 -0.75 -9.12
C PHE A 115 -26.90 0.60 -9.12
N GLU A 116 -25.77 0.65 -8.43
CA GLU A 116 -24.93 1.85 -8.30
C GLU A 116 -23.58 1.62 -9.01
N ASN A 117 -23.61 1.67 -10.34
CA ASN A 117 -22.41 1.40 -11.14
C ASN A 117 -21.50 2.63 -11.31
N ARG A 118 -22.01 3.83 -10.99
CA ARG A 118 -21.26 5.09 -10.98
C ARG A 118 -20.70 5.35 -9.58
N LEU A 119 -19.43 5.05 -9.37
CA LEU A 119 -18.81 5.20 -8.06
C LEU A 119 -18.07 6.54 -7.96
N THR A 120 -18.72 7.52 -7.34
CA THR A 120 -18.13 8.83 -7.02
C THR A 120 -17.49 8.84 -5.64
N GLU A 121 -16.62 9.82 -5.38
CA GLU A 121 -16.04 10.03 -4.05
C GLU A 121 -17.12 10.33 -2.99
N GLU A 122 -18.11 11.16 -3.37
CA GLU A 122 -19.25 11.54 -2.54
C GLU A 122 -20.08 10.32 -2.11
N PHE A 123 -20.11 9.26 -2.92
CA PHE A 123 -20.74 8.00 -2.58
C PHE A 123 -19.83 7.09 -1.74
N LEU A 124 -18.57 6.90 -2.18
CA LEU A 124 -17.67 5.91 -1.61
C LEU A 124 -17.25 6.23 -0.16
N ILE A 125 -16.97 7.50 0.17
CA ILE A 125 -16.52 7.86 1.51
C ILE A 125 -17.60 7.57 2.57
N PRO A 126 -18.84 8.06 2.44
CA PRO A 126 -19.92 7.71 3.37
C PRO A 126 -20.21 6.21 3.38
N HIS A 127 -20.21 5.57 2.21
CA HIS A 127 -20.43 4.13 2.09
C HIS A 127 -19.42 3.34 2.94
N TRP A 128 -18.12 3.57 2.76
CA TRP A 128 -17.09 2.86 3.52
C TRP A 128 -17.14 3.16 5.03
N LYS A 129 -17.51 4.37 5.43
CA LYS A 129 -17.73 4.72 6.85
C LYS A 129 -18.88 3.91 7.45
N GLU A 130 -20.00 3.81 6.73
CA GLU A 130 -21.15 3.00 7.13
C GLU A 130 -20.81 1.51 7.20
N GLN A 131 -20.11 0.98 6.19
CA GLN A 131 -19.71 -0.43 6.19
C GLN A 131 -18.74 -0.76 7.32
N ALA A 132 -17.76 0.11 7.59
CA ALA A 132 -16.85 -0.07 8.71
C ALA A 132 -17.58 -0.09 10.06
N LYS A 133 -18.57 0.81 10.24
CA LYS A 133 -19.43 0.82 11.43
C LYS A 133 -20.19 -0.50 11.59
N ASN A 134 -20.81 -1.00 10.53
CA ASN A 134 -21.57 -2.24 10.55
C ASN A 134 -20.69 -3.44 10.93
N ILE A 135 -19.48 -3.52 10.36
CA ILE A 135 -18.53 -4.59 10.70
C ILE A 135 -17.97 -4.43 12.12
N ALA A 136 -17.77 -3.21 12.61
CA ALA A 136 -17.33 -2.98 13.99
C ALA A 136 -18.38 -3.49 14.99
N VAL A 137 -19.66 -3.23 14.73
CA VAL A 137 -20.77 -3.80 15.53
C VAL A 137 -20.78 -5.33 15.43
N LEU A 138 -20.61 -5.89 14.23
CA LEU A 138 -20.50 -7.34 14.02
C LEU A 138 -19.37 -7.96 14.87
N PHE A 139 -18.19 -7.34 14.88
CA PHE A 139 -17.06 -7.79 15.67
C PHE A 139 -17.35 -7.77 17.17
N MET A 140 -18.06 -6.75 17.66
CA MET A 140 -18.46 -6.66 19.07
C MET A 140 -19.44 -7.76 19.49
N HIS A 141 -20.06 -8.50 18.56
CA HIS A 141 -20.86 -9.70 18.88
C HIS A 141 -20.04 -10.96 19.08
N CYS A 142 -18.78 -10.98 18.64
CA CYS A 142 -17.85 -12.05 18.98
C CYS A 142 -17.42 -11.90 20.44
N THR A 143 -17.73 -12.90 21.26
CA THR A 143 -17.43 -12.88 22.70
C THR A 143 -15.95 -12.74 22.98
N VAL A 144 -15.09 -13.49 22.28
CA VAL A 144 -13.62 -13.40 22.43
C VAL A 144 -13.09 -12.02 22.03
N PHE A 145 -13.56 -11.45 20.91
CA PHE A 145 -13.14 -10.12 20.49
C PHE A 145 -13.54 -9.04 21.49
N ARG A 146 -14.69 -9.20 22.17
CA ARG A 146 -15.16 -8.25 23.18
C ARG A 146 -14.24 -8.18 24.40
N GLU A 147 -13.56 -9.27 24.74
CA GLU A 147 -12.58 -9.33 25.85
C GLU A 147 -11.27 -8.61 25.55
N PHE A 148 -10.99 -8.30 24.28
CA PHE A 148 -9.76 -7.59 23.92
C PHE A 148 -9.75 -6.16 24.51
N SER A 149 -8.56 -5.69 24.87
CA SER A 149 -8.38 -4.28 25.20
C SER A 149 -8.74 -3.38 24.01
N LEU A 150 -9.06 -2.10 24.26
CA LEU A 150 -9.40 -1.17 23.18
C LEU A 150 -8.31 -1.10 22.11
N MET A 151 -7.03 -1.09 22.51
CA MET A 151 -5.89 -1.06 21.60
C MET A 151 -5.83 -2.33 20.72
N GLU A 152 -6.06 -3.49 21.31
CA GLU A 152 -6.09 -4.77 20.59
C GLU A 152 -7.29 -4.85 19.64
N LYS A 153 -8.48 -4.40 20.07
CA LYS A 153 -9.68 -4.29 19.22
C LYS A 153 -9.39 -3.45 17.99
N CYS A 154 -8.83 -2.25 18.16
CA CYS A 154 -8.46 -1.37 17.06
C CYS A 154 -7.43 -2.01 16.12
N ARG A 155 -6.37 -2.64 16.68
CA ARG A 155 -5.33 -3.31 15.89
C ARG A 155 -5.88 -4.48 15.07
N PHE A 156 -6.70 -5.31 15.69
CA PHE A 156 -7.30 -6.49 15.08
C PHE A 156 -8.32 -6.10 14.01
N PHE A 157 -9.20 -5.13 14.32
CA PHE A 157 -10.17 -4.60 13.38
C PHE A 157 -9.51 -3.99 12.16
N LYS A 158 -8.51 -3.09 12.33
CA LYS A 158 -7.79 -2.40 11.25
C LYS A 158 -7.23 -3.37 10.20
N LYS A 159 -6.82 -4.56 10.61
CA LYS A 159 -6.31 -5.60 9.71
C LYS A 159 -7.44 -6.35 9.00
N LEU A 160 -8.50 -6.76 9.70
CA LEU A 160 -9.45 -7.77 9.20
C LEU A 160 -10.75 -7.23 8.61
N TRP A 161 -11.20 -6.03 9.00
CA TRP A 161 -12.58 -5.61 8.76
C TRP A 161 -12.98 -5.59 7.29
N LYS A 162 -12.08 -5.16 6.39
CA LYS A 162 -12.33 -5.14 4.94
C LYS A 162 -12.51 -6.54 4.37
N SER A 163 -11.74 -7.51 4.85
CA SER A 163 -11.88 -8.90 4.42
C SER A 163 -13.20 -9.46 4.90
N VAL A 164 -13.56 -9.28 6.17
CA VAL A 164 -14.86 -9.73 6.71
C VAL A 164 -16.03 -9.09 5.97
N TYR A 165 -15.97 -7.77 5.69
CA TYR A 165 -16.94 -7.08 4.84
C TYR A 165 -17.10 -7.76 3.47
N ARG A 166 -15.98 -8.02 2.77
CA ARG A 166 -16.02 -8.65 1.43
C ARG A 166 -16.68 -10.03 1.47
N ILE A 167 -16.34 -10.85 2.46
CA ILE A 167 -16.90 -12.20 2.61
C ILE A 167 -18.40 -12.13 2.89
N ASP A 168 -18.83 -11.23 3.78
CA ASP A 168 -20.25 -10.95 4.06
C ASP A 168 -20.99 -10.59 2.77
N LYS A 169 -20.46 -9.63 2.01
CA LYS A 169 -21.08 -9.19 0.76
C LYS A 169 -21.10 -10.23 -0.34
N ILE A 170 -20.05 -11.03 -0.48
CA ILE A 170 -20.03 -12.16 -1.41
C ILE A 170 -21.12 -13.16 -1.04
N HIS A 171 -21.23 -13.54 0.23
CA HIS A 171 -22.28 -14.46 0.67
C HIS A 171 -23.68 -13.89 0.44
N THR A 172 -23.90 -12.62 0.78
CA THR A 172 -25.17 -11.95 0.51
C THR A 172 -25.49 -11.92 -0.99
N SER A 173 -24.49 -11.76 -1.85
CA SER A 173 -24.67 -11.80 -3.31
C SER A 173 -25.08 -13.20 -3.78
N VAL A 174 -24.51 -14.25 -3.19
CA VAL A 174 -24.94 -15.64 -3.45
C VAL A 174 -26.39 -15.86 -2.99
N GLU A 175 -26.78 -15.35 -1.81
CA GLU A 175 -28.15 -15.48 -1.30
C GLU A 175 -29.18 -14.73 -2.16
N VAL A 176 -28.81 -13.57 -2.70
CA VAL A 176 -29.70 -12.68 -3.44
C VAL A 176 -29.78 -13.06 -4.92
N PHE A 177 -28.64 -13.33 -5.56
CA PHE A 177 -28.53 -13.51 -7.01
C PHE A 177 -28.17 -14.95 -7.42
N GLY A 178 -27.87 -15.84 -6.48
CA GLY A 178 -27.54 -17.23 -6.80
C GLY A 178 -26.33 -17.35 -7.73
N ASP A 179 -26.48 -18.09 -8.82
CA ASP A 179 -25.44 -18.27 -9.83
C ASP A 179 -25.20 -17.02 -10.69
N ASP A 180 -26.17 -16.09 -10.76
CA ASP A 180 -26.06 -14.85 -11.54
C ASP A 180 -25.00 -13.91 -10.96
N PHE A 181 -24.75 -13.97 -9.63
CA PHE A 181 -23.59 -13.31 -9.03
C PHE A 181 -22.27 -13.71 -9.74
N VAL A 182 -22.09 -14.99 -10.07
CA VAL A 182 -20.87 -15.50 -10.69
C VAL A 182 -20.89 -15.30 -12.20
N ASN A 183 -22.04 -15.55 -12.83
CA ASN A 183 -22.18 -15.54 -14.29
C ASN A 183 -22.23 -14.11 -14.84
N GLU A 184 -22.98 -13.24 -14.17
CA GLU A 184 -23.18 -11.85 -14.59
C GLU A 184 -22.24 -10.88 -13.86
N LYS A 185 -21.55 -11.33 -12.80
CA LYS A 185 -20.64 -10.54 -11.96
C LYS A 185 -21.33 -9.42 -11.16
N ILE A 186 -22.46 -9.74 -10.54
CA ILE A 186 -23.28 -8.80 -9.75
C ILE A 186 -22.97 -8.89 -8.26
N LEU A 187 -22.42 -7.86 -7.64
CA LEU A 187 -22.05 -7.85 -6.22
C LEU A 187 -22.96 -6.91 -5.39
N VAL A 188 -23.54 -7.42 -4.31
CA VAL A 188 -24.20 -6.60 -3.27
C VAL A 188 -23.15 -5.79 -2.51
N ILE A 189 -23.36 -4.48 -2.36
CA ILE A 189 -22.45 -3.60 -1.61
C ILE A 189 -23.07 -3.05 -0.32
N SER A 190 -24.40 -2.96 -0.23
CA SER A 190 -25.14 -2.51 0.97
C SER A 190 -26.44 -3.30 1.14
N SER A 191 -27.27 -2.93 2.12
CA SER A 191 -28.58 -3.55 2.33
C SER A 191 -29.54 -3.40 1.16
N ASP A 192 -29.34 -2.40 0.29
CA ASP A 192 -30.28 -2.04 -0.76
C ASP A 192 -29.61 -1.75 -2.11
N ARG A 193 -28.29 -1.89 -2.20
CA ARG A 193 -27.52 -1.62 -3.42
C ARG A 193 -26.65 -2.78 -3.85
N ALA A 194 -26.52 -2.91 -5.16
CA ALA A 194 -25.56 -3.79 -5.82
C ALA A 194 -24.80 -3.02 -6.90
N ILE A 195 -23.72 -3.62 -7.37
CA ILE A 195 -22.94 -3.15 -8.50
C ILE A 195 -22.83 -4.27 -9.53
N GLN A 196 -22.85 -3.88 -10.80
CA GLN A 196 -22.56 -4.77 -11.91
C GLN A 196 -21.13 -4.52 -12.35
N MET A 197 -20.25 -5.50 -12.13
CA MET A 197 -18.80 -5.30 -12.29
C MET A 197 -18.42 -4.87 -13.71
N ASN A 198 -19.05 -5.44 -14.73
CA ASN A 198 -18.74 -5.12 -16.13
C ASN A 198 -19.20 -3.71 -16.54
N ASP A 199 -20.11 -3.09 -15.79
CA ASP A 199 -20.66 -1.76 -16.06
C ASP A 199 -20.13 -0.71 -15.09
N LEU A 200 -19.20 -1.10 -14.19
CA LEU A 200 -18.60 -0.19 -13.23
C LEU A 200 -17.82 0.90 -13.95
N PHE A 201 -18.03 2.13 -13.51
CA PHE A 201 -17.15 3.23 -13.85
C PHE A 201 -16.94 4.10 -12.62
N PHE A 202 -15.68 4.44 -12.40
CA PHE A 202 -15.34 5.43 -11.40
C PHE A 202 -15.57 6.82 -11.98
N ASP A 203 -16.00 7.73 -11.13
CA ASP A 203 -16.25 9.12 -11.53
C ASP A 203 -15.58 10.03 -10.50
N PHE A 204 -14.33 10.32 -10.79
CA PHE A 204 -13.46 11.16 -9.98
C PHE A 204 -12.95 12.31 -10.84
N ASP A 205 -13.42 13.52 -10.57
CA ASP A 205 -13.05 14.75 -11.31
C ASP A 205 -11.53 15.07 -11.27
N TRP A 206 -10.75 14.33 -10.49
CA TRP A 206 -9.35 14.62 -10.17
C TRP A 206 -8.34 13.52 -10.59
N ILE A 207 -8.80 12.46 -11.26
CA ILE A 207 -7.97 11.38 -11.84
C ILE A 207 -8.07 11.46 -13.37
N SER A 208 -6.98 11.19 -14.09
CA SER A 208 -7.05 11.08 -15.55
C SER A 208 -7.81 9.82 -15.98
N ASP A 209 -8.47 9.86 -17.15
CA ASP A 209 -9.25 8.71 -17.64
C ASP A 209 -8.41 7.42 -17.74
N ASP A 210 -7.13 7.53 -18.15
CA ASP A 210 -6.20 6.40 -18.23
C ASP A 210 -5.88 5.77 -16.85
N GLU A 211 -5.67 6.60 -15.82
CA GLU A 211 -5.42 6.14 -14.45
C GLU A 211 -6.67 5.53 -13.83
N LEU A 212 -7.84 6.09 -14.16
CA LEU A 212 -9.14 5.59 -13.74
C LEU A 212 -9.41 4.20 -14.33
N GLU A 213 -9.09 4.02 -15.61
CA GLU A 213 -9.21 2.75 -16.32
C GLU A 213 -8.24 1.71 -15.75
N ALA A 214 -6.99 2.10 -15.45
CA ALA A 214 -6.03 1.21 -14.80
C ALA A 214 -6.48 0.79 -13.38
N MET A 215 -7.01 1.73 -12.60
CA MET A 215 -7.58 1.45 -11.27
C MET A 215 -8.77 0.51 -11.36
N LEU A 216 -9.69 0.79 -12.29
CA LEU A 216 -10.86 -0.04 -12.56
C LEU A 216 -10.42 -1.45 -12.94
N GLN A 217 -9.47 -1.59 -13.87
CA GLN A 217 -8.98 -2.90 -14.29
C GLN A 217 -8.36 -3.69 -13.12
N SER A 218 -7.60 -3.04 -12.24
CA SER A 218 -7.06 -3.69 -11.04
C SER A 218 -8.16 -4.18 -10.08
N VAL A 219 -9.21 -3.38 -9.90
CA VAL A 219 -10.38 -3.74 -9.08
C VAL A 219 -11.14 -4.91 -9.71
N LEU A 220 -11.31 -4.92 -11.03
CA LEU A 220 -11.97 -5.99 -11.76
C LEU A 220 -11.18 -7.30 -11.70
N ASP A 221 -9.87 -7.26 -11.94
CA ASP A 221 -8.99 -8.44 -11.86
C ASP A 221 -9.01 -9.07 -10.46
N TYR A 222 -8.96 -8.22 -9.44
CA TYR A 222 -9.06 -8.66 -8.05
C TYR A 222 -10.43 -9.27 -7.74
N SER A 223 -11.50 -8.64 -8.21
CA SER A 223 -12.87 -9.11 -8.04
C SER A 223 -13.10 -10.46 -8.74
N ASP A 224 -12.54 -10.66 -9.94
CA ASP A 224 -12.59 -11.93 -10.66
C ASP A 224 -11.87 -13.05 -9.91
N LYS A 225 -10.73 -12.75 -9.29
CA LYS A 225 -10.04 -13.69 -8.40
C LYS A 225 -10.92 -14.05 -7.18
N LEU A 226 -11.60 -13.07 -6.58
CA LEU A 226 -12.51 -13.33 -5.45
C LEU A 226 -13.73 -14.16 -5.85
N ILE A 227 -14.39 -13.81 -6.96
CA ILE A 227 -15.57 -14.52 -7.46
C ILE A 227 -15.21 -15.96 -7.79
N SER A 228 -14.08 -16.19 -8.46
CA SER A 228 -13.65 -17.55 -8.84
C SER A 228 -13.24 -18.40 -7.64
N VAL A 229 -12.48 -17.84 -6.70
CA VAL A 229 -11.87 -18.59 -5.59
C VAL A 229 -12.82 -18.71 -4.38
N ILE A 230 -13.66 -17.71 -4.12
CA ILE A 230 -14.56 -17.66 -2.96
C ILE A 230 -16.02 -17.74 -3.39
N GLY A 231 -16.42 -16.95 -4.37
CA GLY A 231 -17.82 -16.86 -4.81
C GLY A 231 -18.38 -18.19 -5.32
N ARG A 232 -17.70 -18.82 -6.28
CA ARG A 232 -18.14 -20.09 -6.88
C ARG A 232 -18.26 -21.23 -5.86
N PRO A 233 -17.30 -21.46 -4.93
CA PRO A 233 -17.49 -22.41 -3.86
C PRO A 233 -18.68 -22.11 -2.95
N LEU A 234 -18.95 -20.83 -2.65
CA LEU A 234 -20.09 -20.45 -1.82
C LEU A 234 -21.44 -20.72 -2.53
N CYS A 235 -21.56 -20.46 -3.84
CA CYS A 235 -22.74 -20.85 -4.63
C CYS A 235 -22.98 -22.37 -4.55
N GLN A 236 -21.93 -23.17 -4.73
CA GLN A 236 -22.02 -24.63 -4.69
C GLN A 236 -22.37 -25.19 -3.31
N LEU A 237 -21.84 -24.56 -2.25
CA LEU A 237 -22.11 -25.00 -0.89
C LEU A 237 -23.50 -24.60 -0.42
N ASN A 238 -24.03 -23.45 -0.88
CA ASN A 238 -25.29 -22.89 -0.44
C ASN A 238 -25.41 -22.93 1.10
N LEU A 239 -24.58 -22.12 1.76
CA LEU A 239 -24.43 -22.17 3.21
C LEU A 239 -25.69 -21.68 3.92
N SER A 240 -26.05 -22.33 5.03
CA SER A 240 -26.99 -21.73 5.98
C SER A 240 -26.32 -20.57 6.72
N ILE A 241 -27.12 -19.71 7.36
CA ILE A 241 -26.58 -18.59 8.14
C ILE A 241 -25.78 -19.06 9.36
N GLU A 242 -26.09 -20.22 9.92
CA GLU A 242 -25.31 -20.88 10.98
C GLU A 242 -23.93 -21.32 10.45
N GLU A 243 -23.89 -21.96 9.28
CA GLU A 243 -22.64 -22.38 8.63
C GLU A 243 -21.79 -21.19 8.21
N PHE A 244 -22.43 -20.13 7.73
CA PHE A 244 -21.76 -18.90 7.36
C PHE A 244 -21.22 -18.13 8.58
N SER A 245 -21.97 -18.13 9.68
CA SER A 245 -21.51 -17.61 10.97
C SER A 245 -20.27 -18.36 11.45
N PHE A 246 -20.28 -19.69 11.35
CA PHE A 246 -19.11 -20.52 11.65
C PHE A 246 -17.92 -20.18 10.74
N LEU A 247 -18.16 -19.97 9.44
CA LEU A 247 -17.13 -19.58 8.48
C LEU A 247 -16.48 -18.24 8.83
N ILE A 248 -17.28 -17.19 9.13
CA ILE A 248 -16.75 -15.87 9.51
C ILE A 248 -15.92 -15.97 10.79
N LEU A 249 -16.43 -16.64 11.82
CA LEU A 249 -15.75 -16.75 13.11
C LEU A 249 -14.42 -17.52 12.97
N ASN A 250 -14.41 -18.62 12.21
CA ASN A 250 -13.16 -19.34 11.91
C ASN A 250 -12.18 -18.47 11.11
N PHE A 251 -12.66 -17.70 10.13
CA PHE A 251 -11.81 -16.80 9.37
C PHE A 251 -11.17 -15.71 10.26
N MET A 252 -11.96 -15.07 11.12
CA MET A 252 -11.47 -14.03 12.04
C MET A 252 -10.29 -14.53 12.88
N PHE A 253 -10.33 -15.78 13.34
CA PHE A 253 -9.29 -16.35 14.20
C PHE A 253 -8.34 -17.33 13.51
N SER A 254 -8.36 -17.40 12.17
CA SER A 254 -7.50 -18.29 11.38
C SER A 254 -6.03 -17.87 11.28
N ASN A 255 -5.71 -16.65 11.74
CA ASN A 255 -4.38 -16.03 11.71
C ASN A 255 -3.81 -15.88 13.12
N GLU A 256 -2.97 -16.83 13.52
CA GLU A 256 -2.37 -16.87 14.86
C GLU A 256 -1.54 -15.62 15.18
N GLU A 257 -0.80 -15.08 14.20
CA GLU A 257 0.05 -13.88 14.36
C GLU A 257 -0.71 -12.60 14.74
N GLN A 258 -2.04 -12.57 14.54
CA GLN A 258 -2.86 -11.40 14.84
C GLN A 258 -3.43 -11.41 16.25
N ILE A 259 -3.35 -12.56 16.94
CA ILE A 259 -3.96 -12.81 18.25
C ILE A 259 -2.87 -12.70 19.32
N PRO A 260 -3.07 -11.92 20.40
CA PRO A 260 -2.11 -11.87 21.49
C PRO A 260 -1.97 -13.25 22.16
N GLU A 261 -0.76 -13.62 22.59
CA GLU A 261 -0.48 -14.95 23.15
C GLU A 261 -1.40 -15.34 24.30
N CYS A 262 -1.74 -14.38 25.17
CA CYS A 262 -2.65 -14.58 26.30
C CYS A 262 -4.09 -14.97 25.90
N PHE A 263 -4.49 -14.76 24.65
CA PHE A 263 -5.81 -15.10 24.12
C PHE A 263 -5.83 -16.39 23.28
N ILE A 264 -4.68 -17.05 23.08
CA ILE A 264 -4.59 -18.29 22.28
C ILE A 264 -5.44 -19.42 22.88
N GLU A 265 -5.33 -19.66 24.19
CA GLU A 265 -6.15 -20.69 24.85
C GLU A 265 -7.64 -20.35 24.83
N LEU A 266 -7.98 -19.07 25.02
CA LEU A 266 -9.37 -18.60 24.99
C LEU A 266 -9.96 -18.77 23.58
N ARG A 267 -9.19 -18.43 22.55
CA ARG A 267 -9.51 -18.65 21.15
C ARG A 267 -9.74 -20.14 20.88
N ASP A 268 -8.85 -21.02 21.32
CA ASP A 268 -8.98 -22.45 21.04
C ASP A 268 -10.23 -23.04 21.69
N LYS A 269 -10.50 -22.68 22.95
CA LYS A 269 -11.76 -23.05 23.63
C LYS A 269 -12.98 -22.53 22.88
N PHE A 270 -12.91 -21.30 22.39
CA PHE A 270 -13.99 -20.69 21.60
C PHE A 270 -14.21 -21.42 20.25
N LEU A 271 -13.14 -21.72 19.51
CA LEU A 271 -13.24 -22.42 18.23
C LEU A 271 -13.76 -23.86 18.39
N HIS A 272 -13.40 -24.55 19.48
CA HIS A 272 -13.99 -25.83 19.83
C HIS A 272 -15.49 -25.67 20.15
N SER A 273 -15.86 -24.70 20.99
CA SER A 273 -17.26 -24.45 21.36
C SER A 273 -18.15 -24.17 20.15
N ILE A 274 -17.72 -23.34 19.18
CA ILE A 274 -18.52 -23.09 17.98
C ILE A 274 -18.58 -24.31 17.04
N SER A 275 -17.60 -25.21 17.10
CA SER A 275 -17.60 -26.46 16.34
C SER A 275 -18.60 -27.46 16.92
N ASP A 276 -18.68 -27.53 18.26
CA ASP A 276 -19.68 -28.33 18.97
C ASP A 276 -21.10 -27.80 18.69
N GLU A 277 -21.32 -26.48 18.73
CA GLU A 277 -22.61 -25.90 18.37
C GLU A 277 -23.01 -26.16 16.91
N LEU A 278 -22.05 -26.12 15.98
CA LEU A 278 -22.34 -26.45 14.57
C LEU A 278 -22.68 -27.95 14.43
N HIS A 279 -22.03 -28.81 15.20
CA HIS A 279 -22.37 -30.23 15.26
C HIS A 279 -23.80 -30.44 15.75
N ASP A 280 -24.20 -29.80 16.84
CA ASP A 280 -25.55 -29.85 17.40
C ASP A 280 -26.59 -29.34 16.40
N TYR A 281 -26.27 -28.26 15.68
CA TYR A 281 -27.10 -27.76 14.58
C TYR A 281 -27.32 -28.83 13.50
N TYR A 282 -26.26 -29.53 13.07
CA TYR A 282 -26.39 -30.58 12.07
C TYR A 282 -27.20 -31.78 12.57
N GLN A 283 -27.01 -32.20 13.82
CA GLN A 283 -27.81 -33.26 14.44
C GLN A 283 -29.30 -32.88 14.46
N LYS A 284 -29.62 -31.66 14.92
CA LYS A 284 -31.00 -31.17 15.04
C LYS A 284 -31.70 -31.07 13.68
N ASN A 285 -30.97 -30.75 12.62
CA ASN A 285 -31.49 -30.62 11.26
C ASN A 285 -31.33 -31.89 10.41
N ASN A 286 -30.95 -33.02 11.01
CA ASN A 286 -30.74 -34.31 10.34
C ASN A 286 -29.79 -34.23 9.12
N VAL A 287 -28.78 -33.37 9.17
CA VAL A 287 -27.74 -33.32 8.15
C VAL A 287 -26.80 -34.50 8.40
N LEU A 288 -26.76 -35.48 7.50
CA LEU A 288 -25.92 -36.67 7.62
C LEU A 288 -24.59 -36.49 6.88
N ASN A 289 -23.53 -37.13 7.37
CA ASN A 289 -22.20 -37.16 6.72
C ASN A 289 -21.62 -35.76 6.41
N TYR A 290 -21.92 -34.75 7.23
CA TYR A 290 -21.53 -33.35 7.04
C TYR A 290 -20.02 -33.09 7.15
N ALA A 291 -19.18 -34.10 7.45
CA ALA A 291 -17.73 -33.95 7.54
C ALA A 291 -17.10 -33.41 6.24
N SER A 292 -17.55 -33.88 5.08
CA SER A 292 -17.08 -33.35 3.79
C SER A 292 -17.52 -31.89 3.57
N ARG A 293 -18.71 -31.54 4.06
CA ARG A 293 -19.27 -30.19 4.01
C ARG A 293 -18.46 -29.22 4.88
N ILE A 294 -18.15 -29.58 6.13
CA ILE A 294 -17.24 -28.81 7.00
C ILE A 294 -15.86 -28.67 6.36
N SER A 295 -15.30 -29.75 5.80
CA SER A 295 -14.01 -29.70 5.11
C SER A 295 -14.02 -28.68 3.97
N ASN A 296 -15.10 -28.61 3.19
CA ASN A 296 -15.25 -27.63 2.12
C ASN A 296 -15.44 -26.20 2.65
N ILE A 297 -16.20 -25.99 3.73
CA ILE A 297 -16.27 -24.68 4.42
C ILE A 297 -14.87 -24.24 4.86
N MET A 298 -14.10 -25.13 5.47
CA MET A 298 -12.73 -24.82 5.89
C MET A 298 -11.83 -24.53 4.69
N LYS A 299 -11.96 -25.21 3.55
CA LYS A 299 -11.21 -24.85 2.33
C LYS A 299 -11.47 -23.40 1.92
N VAL A 300 -12.72 -22.94 2.03
CA VAL A 300 -13.08 -21.54 1.77
C VAL A 300 -12.39 -20.61 2.77
N VAL A 301 -12.41 -20.92 4.08
CA VAL A 301 -11.67 -20.18 5.12
C VAL A 301 -10.17 -20.07 4.79
N HIS A 302 -9.52 -21.17 4.39
CA HIS A 302 -8.11 -21.18 4.03
C HIS A 302 -7.82 -20.36 2.77
N ALA A 303 -8.71 -20.42 1.78
CA ALA A 303 -8.59 -19.62 0.56
C ALA A 303 -8.72 -18.12 0.87
N MET A 304 -9.67 -17.73 1.72
CA MET A 304 -9.82 -16.35 2.19
C MET A 304 -8.60 -15.89 2.97
N ARG A 305 -8.07 -16.74 3.85
CA ARG A 305 -6.85 -16.45 4.60
C ARG A 305 -5.68 -16.18 3.68
N LYS A 306 -5.51 -16.99 2.63
CA LYS A 306 -4.47 -16.79 1.62
C LYS A 306 -4.64 -15.47 0.87
N ILE A 307 -5.86 -15.15 0.44
CA ILE A 307 -6.14 -13.87 -0.25
C ILE A 307 -5.89 -12.68 0.69
N HIS A 308 -6.31 -12.78 1.94
CA HIS A 308 -6.03 -11.76 2.96
C HIS A 308 -4.53 -11.56 3.20
N HIS A 309 -3.75 -12.64 3.30
CA HIS A 309 -2.29 -12.54 3.39
C HIS A 309 -1.67 -11.98 2.13
N ASP A 310 -2.13 -12.37 0.95
CA ASP A 310 -1.67 -11.80 -0.31
C ASP A 310 -1.96 -10.28 -0.34
N ASP A 311 -3.12 -9.82 0.13
CA ASP A 311 -3.46 -8.40 0.22
C ASP A 311 -2.54 -7.64 1.19
N LEU A 312 -2.26 -8.23 2.36
CA LEU A 312 -1.32 -7.65 3.34
C LEU A 312 0.14 -7.73 2.84
N ALA A 313 0.49 -8.76 2.07
CA ALA A 313 1.81 -8.97 1.53
C ALA A 313 2.05 -8.16 0.25
N VAL A 314 1.05 -7.83 -0.56
CA VAL A 314 1.20 -6.82 -1.62
C VAL A 314 1.52 -5.46 -1.01
N ALA A 315 1.06 -5.20 0.22
CA ALA A 315 1.52 -4.08 1.03
C ALA A 315 2.90 -4.30 1.72
N ALA A 316 3.57 -5.45 1.55
CA ALA A 316 4.81 -5.82 2.26
C ALA A 316 5.81 -6.77 1.53
N ASN A 317 5.73 -7.01 0.21
CA ASN A 317 6.41 -8.17 -0.41
C ASN A 317 7.86 -7.89 -0.83
N ILE A 318 8.79 -8.40 -0.01
CA ILE A 318 10.19 -8.66 -0.36
C ILE A 318 10.39 -10.19 -0.38
N ARG A 319 10.54 -10.79 -1.57
CA ARG A 319 11.00 -12.20 -1.70
C ARG A 319 12.53 -12.23 -1.77
N CYS A 320 13.19 -12.57 -0.65
CA CYS A 320 14.66 -12.61 -0.54
C CYS A 320 15.25 -13.98 -0.92
N GLN A 321 16.18 -13.98 -1.89
CA GLN A 321 16.90 -15.17 -2.34
C GLN A 321 17.80 -15.78 -1.25
N ALA A 322 18.33 -14.98 -0.32
CA ALA A 322 19.18 -15.45 0.78
C ALA A 322 18.38 -16.30 1.79
N CYS A 323 17.15 -15.90 2.13
CA CYS A 323 16.29 -16.68 3.02
C CYS A 323 15.90 -18.03 2.40
N ARG A 324 15.74 -18.09 1.06
CA ARG A 324 15.53 -19.35 0.35
C ARG A 324 16.78 -20.25 0.39
N TYR A 325 17.96 -19.67 0.20
CA TYR A 325 19.23 -20.40 0.26
C TYR A 325 19.49 -20.99 1.65
N GLN A 326 19.21 -20.22 2.71
CA GLN A 326 19.29 -20.69 4.09
C GLN A 326 18.36 -21.89 4.35
N LYS A 327 17.13 -21.84 3.84
CA LYS A 327 16.18 -22.95 3.94
C LYS A 327 16.65 -24.20 3.19
N CYS A 328 17.37 -24.05 2.07
CA CYS A 328 17.99 -25.17 1.35
C CYS A 328 19.10 -25.85 2.17
N ILE A 329 19.88 -25.07 2.93
CA ILE A 329 20.90 -25.59 3.86
C ILE A 329 20.21 -26.33 5.02
N GLU A 330 19.16 -25.75 5.59
CA GLU A 330 18.41 -26.32 6.72
C GLU A 330 17.74 -27.66 6.39
N VAL A 331 17.29 -27.84 5.15
CA VAL A 331 16.75 -29.13 4.66
C VAL A 331 17.83 -30.11 4.18
N GLY A 332 19.11 -29.81 4.42
CA GLY A 332 20.22 -30.75 4.26
C GLY A 332 20.90 -30.77 2.89
N MET A 333 20.76 -29.73 2.06
CA MET A 333 21.54 -29.66 0.80
C MET A 333 23.02 -29.39 1.09
N ASN A 334 23.91 -30.24 0.56
CA ASN A 334 25.34 -30.19 0.85
C ASN A 334 26.09 -29.18 -0.04
N THR A 335 26.62 -28.11 0.58
CA THR A 335 27.41 -27.05 -0.08
C THR A 335 28.86 -27.45 -0.39
N SER A 336 29.32 -28.59 0.13
CA SER A 336 30.71 -29.06 0.07
C SER A 336 31.12 -29.71 -1.26
N ALA A 337 30.22 -29.73 -2.26
CA ALA A 337 30.48 -30.40 -3.55
C ALA A 337 31.47 -29.64 -4.46
N MET A 338 31.90 -28.41 -4.11
CA MET A 338 32.89 -27.65 -4.86
C MET A 338 34.29 -27.78 -4.20
N LYS A 339 35.20 -28.50 -4.85
CA LYS A 339 36.58 -28.75 -4.36
C LYS A 339 37.56 -27.67 -4.85
N LEU A 340 38.25 -26.98 -3.91
CA LEU A 340 39.52 -26.25 -4.11
C LEU A 340 40.42 -26.46 -2.87
N LYS A 341 41.75 -26.54 -3.06
CA LYS A 341 42.77 -26.91 -2.05
C LYS A 341 43.00 -25.84 -0.97
N ASP A 342 43.41 -26.26 0.24
CA ASP A 342 43.26 -25.49 1.49
C ASP A 342 44.35 -24.45 1.81
N ASP A 343 45.56 -24.55 1.24
CA ASP A 343 46.64 -23.61 1.55
C ASP A 343 46.60 -22.33 0.69
N GLU A 344 46.09 -22.42 -0.54
CA GLU A 344 45.78 -21.28 -1.40
C GLU A 344 44.56 -20.50 -0.86
N LYS A 345 43.57 -21.21 -0.26
CA LYS A 345 42.42 -20.59 0.42
C LYS A 345 42.85 -19.62 1.50
N LYS A 346 43.78 -19.94 2.40
CA LYS A 346 44.11 -19.03 3.51
C LYS A 346 44.73 -17.71 3.04
N THR A 347 45.67 -17.77 2.10
CA THR A 347 46.36 -16.57 1.58
C THR A 347 45.48 -15.76 0.64
N LEU A 348 44.66 -16.43 -0.19
CA LEU A 348 43.66 -15.80 -1.03
C LEU A 348 42.53 -15.18 -0.19
N ASN A 349 42.04 -15.87 0.84
CA ASN A 349 41.00 -15.37 1.75
C ASN A 349 41.48 -14.14 2.53
N LEU A 350 42.73 -14.08 2.98
CA LEU A 350 43.28 -12.89 3.64
C LEU A 350 43.43 -11.68 2.70
N LYS A 351 43.84 -11.90 1.44
CA LYS A 351 43.90 -10.85 0.42
C LYS A 351 42.50 -10.40 -0.03
N ILE A 352 41.56 -11.35 -0.19
CA ILE A 352 40.14 -11.09 -0.48
C ILE A 352 39.47 -10.35 0.67
N LEU A 353 39.77 -10.71 1.91
CA LEU A 353 39.19 -10.05 3.09
C LEU A 353 39.65 -8.60 3.19
N LYS A 354 40.95 -8.34 3.01
CA LYS A 354 41.50 -6.98 2.95
C LYS A 354 40.96 -6.17 1.77
N SER A 355 40.80 -6.78 0.60
CA SER A 355 40.23 -6.08 -0.56
C SER A 355 38.74 -5.79 -0.40
N LYS A 356 37.97 -6.72 0.18
CA LYS A 356 36.56 -6.50 0.54
C LYS A 356 36.39 -5.38 1.56
N GLU A 357 37.24 -5.32 2.58
CA GLU A 357 37.22 -4.24 3.58
C GLU A 357 37.54 -2.88 2.96
N THR A 358 38.53 -2.80 2.06
CA THR A 358 38.81 -1.57 1.31
C THR A 358 37.63 -1.14 0.43
N ILE A 359 36.97 -2.08 -0.25
CA ILE A 359 35.78 -1.80 -1.07
C ILE A 359 34.63 -1.30 -0.20
N ALA A 360 34.36 -1.95 0.94
CA ALA A 360 33.33 -1.56 1.89
C ALA A 360 33.57 -0.14 2.43
N ASN A 361 34.81 0.16 2.82
CA ASN A 361 35.21 1.50 3.27
C ASN A 361 35.01 2.54 2.18
N ASN A 362 35.41 2.25 0.94
CA ASN A 362 35.21 3.17 -0.19
C ASN A 362 33.72 3.44 -0.44
N ILE A 363 32.86 2.42 -0.39
CA ILE A 363 31.41 2.57 -0.53
C ILE A 363 30.87 3.53 0.56
N VAL A 364 31.24 3.30 1.82
CA VAL A 364 30.81 4.15 2.93
C VAL A 364 31.29 5.58 2.75
N GLN A 365 32.55 5.80 2.38
CA GLN A 365 33.09 7.15 2.17
C GLN A 365 32.39 7.89 1.01
N THR A 366 32.11 7.20 -0.09
CA THR A 366 31.33 7.77 -1.20
C THR A 366 29.93 8.18 -0.74
N LEU A 367 29.23 7.31 -0.01
CA LEU A 367 27.88 7.62 0.48
C LEU A 367 27.87 8.78 1.50
N ILE A 368 28.89 8.88 2.37
CA ILE A 368 29.07 10.03 3.28
C ILE A 368 29.26 11.32 2.48
N HIS A 369 30.09 11.28 1.43
CA HIS A 369 30.32 12.44 0.57
C HIS A 369 29.03 12.90 -0.12
N VAL A 370 28.26 11.95 -0.67
CA VAL A 370 26.96 12.23 -1.28
C VAL A 370 26.01 12.87 -0.27
N GLU A 371 25.86 12.29 0.93
CA GLU A 371 24.93 12.82 1.95
C GLU A 371 25.33 14.24 2.41
N SER A 372 26.63 14.52 2.53
CA SER A 372 27.13 15.87 2.79
C SER A 372 26.77 16.86 1.68
N GLY A 373 26.85 16.42 0.42
CA GLY A 373 26.41 17.19 -0.74
C GLY A 373 24.90 17.50 -0.71
N LEU A 374 24.07 16.53 -0.32
CA LEU A 374 22.62 16.75 -0.16
C LEU A 374 22.32 17.80 0.91
N GLU A 375 22.99 17.72 2.06
CA GLU A 375 22.80 18.69 3.14
C GLU A 375 23.21 20.09 2.72
N LYS A 376 24.34 20.23 2.01
CA LYS A 376 24.77 21.50 1.40
C LYS A 376 23.73 22.02 0.41
N PHE A 377 23.16 21.14 -0.41
CA PHE A 377 22.13 21.50 -1.37
C PHE A 377 20.82 21.97 -0.71
N ARG A 378 20.42 21.33 0.39
CA ARG A 378 19.23 21.70 1.18
C ARG A 378 19.35 23.06 1.85
N ILE A 379 20.49 23.37 2.46
CA ILE A 379 20.72 24.69 3.08
C ILE A 379 20.95 25.81 2.07
N SER A 380 21.23 25.49 0.80
CA SER A 380 21.64 26.49 -0.18
C SER A 380 20.51 27.46 -0.55
N ALA A 381 20.87 28.66 -1.03
CA ALA A 381 19.95 29.64 -1.59
C ALA A 381 19.37 29.21 -2.96
N TYR A 382 19.80 28.07 -3.51
CA TYR A 382 19.18 27.50 -4.69
C TYR A 382 17.75 27.05 -4.34
N ASN A 383 16.78 27.71 -4.94
CA ASN A 383 15.35 27.47 -4.73
C ASN A 383 14.64 27.71 -6.07
N PRO A 384 14.63 26.71 -6.96
CA PRO A 384 14.02 26.89 -8.28
C PRO A 384 12.51 27.03 -8.14
N ASN A 385 11.90 27.78 -9.05
CA ASN A 385 10.46 27.81 -9.14
C ASN A 385 9.94 26.40 -9.47
N TYR A 386 9.21 25.81 -8.53
CA TYR A 386 8.74 24.43 -8.65
C TYR A 386 7.70 24.24 -9.77
N TYR A 387 7.07 25.32 -10.25
CA TYR A 387 6.22 25.30 -11.46
C TYR A 387 7.03 25.10 -12.75
N GLU A 388 8.31 25.48 -12.74
CA GLU A 388 9.19 25.44 -13.91
C GLU A 388 10.12 24.20 -13.90
N MET A 389 10.00 23.34 -12.89
CA MET A 389 10.84 22.14 -12.76
C MET A 389 10.47 21.02 -13.75
N GLY A 390 9.30 21.10 -14.40
CA GLY A 390 8.87 20.13 -15.40
C GLY A 390 8.48 18.77 -14.81
N THR A 391 8.40 17.78 -15.69
CA THR A 391 8.04 16.38 -15.37
C THR A 391 9.21 15.61 -14.76
N LEU A 392 8.92 14.44 -14.18
CA LEU A 392 9.96 13.57 -13.61
C LEU A 392 10.95 13.12 -14.69
N ILE A 393 10.48 12.76 -15.88
CA ILE A 393 11.36 12.36 -16.99
C ILE A 393 12.34 13.50 -17.36
N GLN A 394 11.86 14.75 -17.44
CA GLN A 394 12.70 15.91 -17.72
C GLN A 394 13.76 16.15 -16.64
N LEU A 395 13.42 15.94 -15.36
CA LEU A 395 14.40 16.03 -14.26
C LEU A 395 15.47 14.93 -14.31
N LEU A 396 15.08 13.72 -14.75
CA LEU A 396 15.99 12.59 -14.90
C LEU A 396 16.93 12.73 -16.11
N GLU A 397 16.49 13.40 -17.18
CA GLU A 397 17.31 13.73 -18.35
C GLU A 397 18.32 14.85 -18.06
N CYS A 398 17.99 15.75 -17.13
CA CYS A 398 18.91 16.79 -16.70
C CYS A 398 20.15 16.24 -16.00
N GLU A 399 21.29 16.91 -16.17
CA GLU A 399 22.49 16.63 -15.36
C GLU A 399 22.22 16.78 -13.86
N ASN A 400 23.05 16.13 -13.05
CA ASN A 400 22.95 16.22 -11.60
C ASN A 400 23.23 17.64 -11.11
N ARG A 401 22.34 18.18 -10.26
CA ARG A 401 22.38 19.58 -9.81
C ARG A 401 22.94 19.78 -8.41
N LEU A 402 23.43 18.75 -7.72
CA LEU A 402 23.92 18.90 -6.34
C LEU A 402 25.06 19.92 -6.22
N SER A 403 25.94 20.00 -7.22
CA SER A 403 27.05 20.97 -7.28
C SER A 403 26.59 22.42 -7.47
N VAL A 404 25.33 22.66 -7.85
CA VAL A 404 24.77 24.03 -7.97
C VAL A 404 24.79 24.73 -6.61
N ALA A 405 24.70 23.99 -5.50
CA ALA A 405 24.80 24.54 -4.15
C ALA A 405 26.09 25.36 -3.93
N ASP A 406 27.18 24.99 -4.59
CA ASP A 406 28.47 25.67 -4.48
C ASP A 406 28.44 27.10 -5.00
N ARG A 407 27.52 27.40 -5.93
CA ARG A 407 27.37 28.73 -6.56
C ARG A 407 26.46 29.65 -5.76
N PHE A 408 25.45 29.10 -5.09
CA PHE A 408 24.40 29.90 -4.43
C PHE A 408 24.70 30.19 -2.95
N GLY A 409 25.57 29.42 -2.30
CA GLY A 409 25.83 29.57 -0.86
C GLY A 409 24.60 29.27 0.01
N PRO A 410 24.65 29.43 1.35
CA PRO A 410 23.52 29.18 2.23
C PRO A 410 22.38 30.19 2.04
N MET A 411 21.14 29.77 2.28
CA MET A 411 19.95 30.63 2.21
C MET A 411 20.06 31.79 3.22
N PRO A 412 19.92 33.05 2.77
CA PRO A 412 20.00 34.20 3.67
C PRO A 412 18.92 34.17 4.75
N GLY A 413 19.31 34.42 6.01
CA GLY A 413 18.38 34.52 7.13
C GLY A 413 17.93 33.18 7.73
N TRP A 414 18.57 32.07 7.36
CA TRP A 414 18.34 30.76 7.99
C TRP A 414 19.40 30.45 9.07
N PRO A 415 19.03 29.74 10.15
CA PRO A 415 17.68 29.29 10.49
C PRO A 415 16.75 30.45 10.87
N LEU A 416 15.45 30.26 10.63
CA LEU A 416 14.39 31.23 10.91
C LEU A 416 14.20 31.43 12.43
N GLN A 417 13.78 32.64 12.81
CA GLN A 417 13.41 32.93 14.20
C GLN A 417 12.05 32.31 14.57
N ARG A 418 11.84 32.00 15.86
CA ARG A 418 10.63 31.30 16.35
C ARG A 418 9.34 32.02 15.95
N GLU A 419 9.35 33.34 15.96
CA GLU A 419 8.21 34.20 15.61
C GLU A 419 7.85 34.10 14.12
N GLN A 420 8.82 33.75 13.26
CA GLN A 420 8.59 33.54 11.83
C GLN A 420 7.99 32.16 11.54
N ILE A 421 8.30 31.16 12.37
CA ILE A 421 7.81 29.78 12.24
C ILE A 421 6.35 29.67 12.73
N CYS A 422 5.99 30.34 13.83
CA CYS A 422 4.65 30.23 14.44
C CYS A 422 3.53 31.00 13.72
N ARG A 423 3.82 31.85 12.74
CA ARG A 423 2.82 32.75 12.11
C ARG A 423 2.03 32.14 10.95
N THR A 424 2.35 30.91 10.53
CA THR A 424 1.68 30.32 9.37
C THR A 424 0.35 29.69 9.79
N GLU A 425 -0.77 30.31 9.38
CA GLU A 425 -2.11 29.76 9.60
C GLU A 425 -2.32 28.46 8.81
N ILE A 426 -3.08 27.54 9.39
CA ILE A 426 -3.46 26.29 8.73
C ILE A 426 -4.59 26.56 7.71
N ALA A 427 -4.46 26.06 6.49
CA ALA A 427 -5.51 26.25 5.49
C ALA A 427 -6.76 25.43 5.85
N LYS A 428 -7.95 25.96 5.52
CA LYS A 428 -9.22 25.38 5.98
C LYS A 428 -9.60 24.10 5.24
N LYS A 429 -9.24 23.97 3.96
CA LYS A 429 -9.57 22.78 3.15
C LYS A 429 -8.47 21.73 3.27
N SER A 430 -7.23 22.12 2.99
CA SER A 430 -6.10 21.18 3.04
C SER A 430 -5.83 20.69 4.46
N MET A 431 -6.09 21.54 5.47
CA MET A 431 -5.61 21.36 6.85
C MET A 431 -4.10 21.16 6.90
N THR A 432 -3.37 21.86 6.03
CA THR A 432 -1.90 21.92 5.99
C THR A 432 -1.42 23.36 5.80
N ARG A 433 -0.19 23.65 6.21
CA ARG A 433 0.41 25.00 6.06
C ARG A 433 1.04 25.23 4.70
N ASP A 434 1.67 24.20 4.14
CA ASP A 434 2.39 24.27 2.86
C ASP A 434 1.46 24.24 1.64
N ILE A 435 0.19 23.89 1.83
CA ILE A 435 -0.79 23.77 0.74
C ILE A 435 -1.99 24.65 1.11
N PRO A 436 -1.99 25.94 0.71
CA PRO A 436 -3.12 26.81 0.97
C PRO A 436 -4.38 26.40 0.19
N ASP A 437 -5.52 27.05 0.47
CA ASP A 437 -6.76 26.80 -0.27
C ASP A 437 -6.78 27.44 -1.67
N THR A 438 -5.83 28.33 -1.93
CA THR A 438 -5.62 29.11 -3.16
C THR A 438 -4.14 29.10 -3.52
N GLN A 439 -3.83 29.15 -4.82
CA GLN A 439 -2.45 29.05 -5.32
C GLN A 439 -1.50 30.00 -4.57
N PRO A 440 -0.47 29.48 -3.87
CA PRO A 440 0.48 30.32 -3.15
C PRO A 440 1.37 31.08 -4.13
N GLN A 441 1.74 32.31 -3.77
CA GLN A 441 2.82 33.00 -4.48
C GLN A 441 4.15 32.31 -4.18
N PHE A 442 4.96 32.10 -5.23
CA PHE A 442 6.32 31.60 -5.06
C PHE A 442 7.15 32.59 -4.24
N SER A 443 7.91 32.08 -3.26
CA SER A 443 8.79 32.86 -2.42
C SER A 443 10.23 32.42 -2.63
N SER A 444 11.09 33.30 -3.13
CA SER A 444 12.51 33.00 -3.37
C SER A 444 13.25 32.60 -2.08
N ASN A 445 12.83 33.15 -0.94
CA ASN A 445 13.54 33.01 0.35
C ASN A 445 12.89 31.96 1.29
N LYS A 446 11.93 31.18 0.78
CA LYS A 446 11.28 30.09 1.53
C LYS A 446 11.13 28.88 0.61
N LYS A 447 11.55 27.70 1.07
CA LYS A 447 11.39 26.46 0.33
C LYS A 447 10.06 25.82 0.72
N LEU A 448 9.34 25.28 -0.27
CA LEU A 448 8.31 24.29 0.01
C LEU A 448 8.99 22.95 0.25
N TRP A 449 9.10 22.57 1.52
CA TRP A 449 10.04 21.54 1.94
C TRP A 449 9.75 20.16 1.37
N MET A 450 8.48 19.77 1.25
CA MET A 450 8.13 18.50 0.62
C MET A 450 8.62 18.42 -0.83
N LEU A 451 8.34 19.45 -1.63
CA LEU A 451 8.78 19.50 -3.03
C LEU A 451 10.31 19.51 -3.14
N TYR A 452 10.97 20.34 -2.33
CA TYR A 452 12.42 20.50 -2.41
C TYR A 452 13.17 19.27 -1.87
N ASN A 453 12.67 18.60 -0.82
CA ASN A 453 13.26 17.36 -0.30
C ASN A 453 13.08 16.22 -1.31
N THR A 454 11.92 16.13 -1.99
CA THR A 454 11.74 15.14 -3.07
C THR A 454 12.64 15.43 -4.26
N PHE A 455 12.76 16.68 -4.68
CA PHE A 455 13.71 17.07 -5.72
C PHE A 455 15.17 16.73 -5.34
N THR A 456 15.59 17.05 -4.11
CA THR A 456 16.92 16.67 -3.59
C THR A 456 17.12 15.16 -3.62
N THR A 457 16.06 14.39 -3.36
CA THR A 457 16.09 12.93 -3.39
C THR A 457 16.22 12.37 -4.82
N ILE A 458 15.60 13.00 -5.81
CA ILE A 458 15.80 12.63 -7.23
C ILE A 458 17.27 12.86 -7.62
N GLU A 459 17.84 14.00 -7.20
CA GLU A 459 19.25 14.30 -7.42
C GLU A 459 20.18 13.31 -6.68
N TYR A 460 19.80 12.83 -5.50
CA TYR A 460 20.49 11.74 -4.80
C TYR A 460 20.49 10.44 -5.62
N ILE A 461 19.34 10.02 -6.13
CA ILE A 461 19.21 8.78 -6.92
C ILE A 461 20.09 8.84 -8.18
N LYS A 462 20.18 10.01 -8.82
CA LYS A 462 21.04 10.25 -10.00
C LYS A 462 22.53 10.10 -9.73
N THR A 463 22.98 10.13 -8.47
CA THR A 463 24.41 9.94 -8.13
C THR A 463 24.88 8.49 -8.26
N PHE A 464 23.95 7.53 -8.36
CA PHE A 464 24.31 6.11 -8.40
C PHE A 464 24.64 5.65 -9.82
N ASP A 465 25.85 5.13 -10.03
CA ASP A 465 26.30 4.61 -11.33
C ASP A 465 25.40 3.51 -11.91
N PHE A 466 24.76 2.70 -11.06
CA PHE A 466 23.81 1.69 -11.53
C PHE A 466 22.54 2.30 -12.11
N PHE A 467 22.09 3.44 -11.57
CA PHE A 467 20.90 4.11 -12.05
C PHE A 467 21.12 4.63 -13.48
N ASN A 468 22.31 5.16 -13.74
CA ASN A 468 22.75 5.60 -15.06
C ASN A 468 22.97 4.47 -16.07
N ARG A 469 22.95 3.20 -15.63
CA ARG A 469 22.99 2.02 -16.51
C ARG A 469 21.60 1.47 -16.86
N LEU A 470 20.55 1.95 -16.20
CA LEU A 470 19.17 1.58 -16.52
C LEU A 470 18.69 2.35 -17.75
N ASP A 471 17.76 1.76 -18.50
CA ASP A 471 17.03 2.46 -19.56
C ASP A 471 16.07 3.50 -18.96
N MET A 472 15.72 4.53 -19.72
CA MET A 472 14.90 5.64 -19.20
C MET A 472 13.56 5.19 -18.61
N LYS A 473 12.93 4.17 -19.20
CA LYS A 473 11.68 3.60 -18.68
C LYS A 473 11.88 3.04 -17.26
N ASP A 474 12.94 2.25 -17.05
CA ASP A 474 13.24 1.67 -15.74
C ASP A 474 13.69 2.74 -14.73
N ARG A 475 14.40 3.78 -15.18
CA ARG A 475 14.73 4.94 -14.33
C ARG A 475 13.49 5.65 -13.84
N LEU A 476 12.51 5.87 -14.73
CA LEU A 476 11.25 6.53 -14.38
C LEU A 476 10.46 5.72 -13.35
N ILE A 477 10.29 4.42 -13.59
CA ILE A 477 9.60 3.49 -12.69
C ILE A 477 10.29 3.47 -11.32
N LEU A 478 11.61 3.29 -11.30
CA LEU A 478 12.37 3.20 -10.06
C LEU A 478 12.32 4.51 -9.29
N ALA A 479 12.56 5.65 -9.95
CA ALA A 479 12.54 6.97 -9.32
C ALA A 479 11.15 7.31 -8.77
N GLY A 480 10.08 7.05 -9.53
CA GLY A 480 8.69 7.25 -9.06
C GLY A 480 8.40 6.46 -7.78
N HIS A 481 8.87 5.22 -7.72
CA HIS A 481 8.69 4.38 -6.54
C HIS A 481 9.57 4.81 -5.35
N VAL A 482 10.88 4.97 -5.51
CA VAL A 482 11.80 5.11 -4.37
C VAL A 482 11.97 6.55 -3.86
N SER A 483 11.54 7.57 -4.62
CA SER A 483 11.74 8.98 -4.26
C SER A 483 11.08 9.35 -2.93
N LEU A 484 9.83 8.96 -2.70
CA LEU A 484 9.15 9.29 -1.44
C LEU A 484 9.70 8.49 -0.24
N ILE A 485 10.05 7.21 -0.43
CA ILE A 485 10.72 6.39 0.59
C ILE A 485 11.97 7.11 1.09
N CYS A 486 12.83 7.52 0.16
CA CYS A 486 14.07 8.19 0.49
C CYS A 486 13.85 9.62 1.02
N THR A 487 12.81 10.33 0.56
CA THR A 487 12.43 11.66 1.08
C THR A 487 12.06 11.58 2.56
N TYR A 488 11.13 10.68 2.91
CA TYR A 488 10.68 10.52 4.29
C TYR A 488 11.79 9.97 5.20
N PHE A 489 12.59 9.03 4.69
CA PHE A 489 13.71 8.51 5.45
C PHE A 489 14.73 9.61 5.78
N HIS A 490 15.07 10.43 4.78
CA HIS A 490 15.98 11.54 4.95
C HIS A 490 15.45 12.60 5.93
N MET A 491 14.19 13.02 5.79
CA MET A 491 13.56 13.97 6.72
C MET A 491 13.54 13.44 8.15
N ALA A 492 13.16 12.17 8.34
CA ALA A 492 13.09 11.56 9.65
C ALA A 492 14.48 11.45 10.30
N TYR A 493 15.46 10.97 9.53
CA TYR A 493 16.83 10.85 10.01
C TYR A 493 17.44 12.20 10.35
N PHE A 494 17.17 13.24 9.56
CA PHE A 494 17.65 14.59 9.84
C PHE A 494 17.20 15.07 11.23
N GLY A 495 15.90 14.94 11.57
CA GLY A 495 15.40 15.28 12.91
C GLY A 495 16.05 14.43 14.02
N VAL A 496 16.08 13.11 13.84
CA VAL A 496 16.68 12.19 14.83
C VAL A 496 18.17 12.47 15.06
N SER A 497 18.92 12.78 14.01
CA SER A 497 20.35 13.10 14.09
C SER A 497 20.62 14.38 14.91
N LYS A 498 19.64 15.30 14.95
CA LYS A 498 19.65 16.51 15.77
C LYS A 498 19.06 16.30 17.17
N LYS A 499 18.71 15.07 17.52
CA LYS A 499 18.04 14.70 18.78
C LYS A 499 16.68 15.40 18.95
N ILE A 500 15.96 15.57 17.85
CA ILE A 500 14.62 16.14 17.80
C ILE A 500 13.64 15.02 17.37
N ASP A 501 12.49 14.95 18.03
CA ASP A 501 11.47 13.90 17.85
C ASP A 501 10.34 14.29 16.89
N CYS A 502 10.53 15.34 16.09
CA CYS A 502 9.64 15.78 15.01
C CYS A 502 10.40 16.01 13.68
N MET A 503 9.64 16.23 12.59
CA MET A 503 10.19 16.52 11.26
C MET A 503 10.64 17.98 11.17
N VAL A 504 11.91 18.22 11.49
CA VAL A 504 12.51 19.55 11.34
C VAL A 504 13.22 19.72 10.01
N GLN A 505 13.23 20.95 9.51
CA GLN A 505 13.88 21.32 8.26
C GLN A 505 15.11 22.20 8.53
N PRO A 506 16.03 22.35 7.56
CA PRO A 506 17.25 23.14 7.73
C PRO A 506 17.03 24.62 8.08
N ASP A 507 15.86 25.18 7.75
CA ASP A 507 15.48 26.53 8.16
C ASP A 507 14.94 26.60 9.60
N GLY A 508 14.90 25.48 10.31
CA GLY A 508 14.38 25.38 11.68
C GLY A 508 12.87 25.18 11.79
N SER A 509 12.12 25.19 10.67
CA SER A 509 10.68 24.92 10.69
C SER A 509 10.39 23.45 10.99
N GLU A 510 9.31 23.21 11.74
CA GLU A 510 8.71 21.89 11.87
C GLU A 510 7.64 21.76 10.77
N CYS A 511 7.79 20.77 9.90
CA CYS A 511 6.90 20.56 8.77
C CYS A 511 6.74 19.06 8.47
N PRO A 512 5.55 18.47 8.69
CA PRO A 512 4.35 19.10 9.28
C PRO A 512 4.47 19.40 10.78
N GLN A 513 3.67 20.34 11.28
CA GLN A 513 3.45 20.54 12.72
C GLN A 513 2.33 19.65 13.27
N LYS A 514 2.32 19.42 14.60
CA LYS A 514 1.40 18.50 15.30
C LYS A 514 -0.10 18.72 15.07
N ASP A 515 -0.51 19.95 14.75
CA ASP A 515 -1.90 20.33 14.50
C ASP A 515 -2.34 20.13 13.03
N GLU A 516 -1.43 19.70 12.14
CA GLU A 516 -1.75 19.41 10.74
C GLU A 516 -2.27 17.99 10.55
N SER A 517 -3.26 17.81 9.67
CA SER A 517 -3.96 16.53 9.52
C SER A 517 -3.08 15.37 9.04
N HIS A 518 -1.91 15.67 8.49
CA HIS A 518 -0.96 14.69 7.98
C HIS A 518 0.24 14.45 8.92
N TYR A 519 0.28 15.07 10.09
CA TYR A 519 1.41 14.95 11.01
C TYR A 519 1.70 13.50 11.41
N GLU A 520 0.70 12.79 11.93
CA GLU A 520 0.85 11.38 12.32
C GLU A 520 1.19 10.50 11.11
N LEU A 521 0.64 10.85 9.95
CA LEU A 521 0.87 10.15 8.71
C LEU A 521 2.28 10.35 8.18
N THR A 522 2.96 11.47 8.46
CA THR A 522 4.30 11.80 7.96
C THR A 522 5.42 11.40 8.93
N THR A 523 5.12 11.32 10.23
CA THR A 523 6.10 11.07 11.29
C THR A 523 6.34 9.59 11.61
N ILE A 524 5.66 8.66 10.94
CA ILE A 524 5.75 7.21 11.20
C ILE A 524 7.20 6.69 11.27
N PRO A 525 8.13 7.10 10.38
CA PRO A 525 9.50 6.60 10.43
C PRO A 525 10.32 7.09 11.64
N MET A 526 9.89 8.13 12.36
CA MET A 526 10.62 8.66 13.51
C MET A 526 10.76 7.63 14.63
N ALA A 527 9.65 6.98 15.00
CA ALA A 527 9.61 6.03 16.10
C ALA A 527 10.62 4.87 15.99
N PRO A 528 10.71 4.13 14.85
CA PRO A 528 11.72 3.09 14.71
C PRO A 528 13.15 3.65 14.67
N LEU A 529 13.40 4.80 14.05
CA LEU A 529 14.75 5.39 14.01
C LEU A 529 15.25 5.81 15.40
N ILE A 530 14.37 6.40 16.22
CA ILE A 530 14.68 6.77 17.62
C ILE A 530 14.91 5.51 18.45
N ARG A 531 14.00 4.53 18.36
CA ARG A 531 14.09 3.27 19.13
C ARG A 531 15.38 2.53 18.83
N LEU A 532 15.74 2.44 17.56
CA LEU A 532 16.94 1.75 17.10
C LEU A 532 18.21 2.60 17.30
N ARG A 533 18.10 3.91 17.52
CA ARG A 533 19.25 4.83 17.57
C ARG A 533 20.14 4.64 16.35
N VAL A 534 19.54 4.77 15.16
CA VAL A 534 20.23 4.53 13.88
C VAL A 534 21.40 5.49 13.72
N GLU A 535 22.58 4.95 13.41
CA GLU A 535 23.81 5.71 13.19
C GLU A 535 23.94 6.15 11.73
N LEU A 536 24.84 7.11 11.45
CA LEU A 536 25.02 7.67 10.10
C LEU A 536 25.35 6.60 9.05
N ILE A 537 26.28 5.70 9.36
CA ILE A 537 26.69 4.65 8.43
C ILE A 537 25.56 3.66 8.18
N GLU A 538 24.79 3.30 9.22
CA GLU A 538 23.61 2.45 9.10
C GLU A 538 22.55 3.11 8.22
N TYR A 539 22.29 4.41 8.44
CA TYR A 539 21.32 5.19 7.68
C TYR A 539 21.67 5.28 6.19
N ILE A 540 22.90 5.69 5.82
CA ILE A 540 23.27 5.87 4.41
C ILE A 540 23.27 4.54 3.64
N LEU A 541 23.68 3.44 4.28
CA LEU A 541 23.65 2.11 3.68
C LEU A 541 22.21 1.61 3.54
N LEU A 542 21.38 1.82 4.56
CA LEU A 542 19.97 1.43 4.50
C LEU A 542 19.21 2.24 3.44
N LYS A 543 19.49 3.54 3.31
CA LYS A 543 18.93 4.41 2.27
C LYS A 543 19.36 3.95 0.87
N ALA A 544 20.61 3.53 0.69
CA ALA A 544 21.07 2.95 -0.57
C ALA A 544 20.37 1.60 -0.89
N ILE A 545 20.14 0.75 0.13
CA ILE A 545 19.35 -0.48 -0.01
C ILE A 545 17.91 -0.17 -0.44
N CYS A 546 17.29 0.90 0.08
CA CYS A 546 15.94 1.33 -0.35
C CYS A 546 15.88 1.73 -1.83
N VAL A 547 16.91 2.42 -2.35
CA VAL A 547 16.97 2.77 -3.79
C VAL A 547 17.10 1.51 -4.65
N CYS A 548 17.82 0.49 -4.17
CA CYS A 548 18.06 -0.74 -4.92
C CYS A 548 16.89 -1.73 -4.77
N ASN A 549 15.68 -1.36 -5.18
CA ASN A 549 14.51 -2.23 -5.05
C ASN A 549 14.20 -3.00 -6.36
N PRO A 550 14.54 -4.31 -6.49
CA PRO A 550 14.22 -5.07 -7.69
C PRO A 550 12.77 -5.54 -7.78
N THR A 551 11.95 -5.36 -6.72
CA THR A 551 10.56 -5.86 -6.71
C THR A 551 9.54 -4.80 -7.14
N VAL A 552 9.99 -3.64 -7.62
CA VAL A 552 9.11 -2.60 -8.16
C VAL A 552 8.42 -3.14 -9.41
N GLN A 553 7.10 -2.95 -9.48
CA GLN A 553 6.29 -3.42 -10.59
C GLN A 553 6.75 -2.78 -11.91
N ASN A 554 6.60 -3.53 -13.01
CA ASN A 554 6.90 -3.08 -14.38
C ASN A 554 8.38 -2.82 -14.71
N LEU A 555 9.32 -3.07 -13.79
CA LEU A 555 10.76 -3.07 -14.10
C LEU A 555 11.13 -4.19 -15.07
N SER A 556 12.04 -3.89 -16.02
CA SER A 556 12.61 -4.90 -16.92
C SER A 556 13.43 -5.95 -16.16
N GLU A 557 13.57 -7.15 -16.74
CA GLU A 557 14.46 -8.19 -16.19
C GLU A 557 15.92 -7.69 -16.06
N HIS A 558 16.37 -6.87 -17.01
CA HIS A 558 17.69 -6.26 -16.98
C HIS A 558 17.87 -5.36 -15.74
N ALA A 559 16.90 -4.48 -15.48
CA ALA A 559 16.92 -3.62 -14.30
C ALA A 559 16.86 -4.43 -13.00
N GLN A 560 16.01 -5.45 -12.92
CA GLN A 560 15.89 -6.32 -11.75
C GLN A 560 17.22 -7.01 -11.42
N ILE A 561 17.98 -7.47 -12.43
CA ILE A 561 19.30 -8.08 -12.24
C ILE A 561 20.31 -7.08 -11.68
N ILE A 562 20.36 -5.85 -12.25
CA ILE A 562 21.26 -4.80 -11.78
C ILE A 562 20.92 -4.43 -10.33
N LEU A 563 19.65 -4.16 -10.04
CA LEU A 563 19.20 -3.74 -8.72
C LEU A 563 19.41 -4.82 -7.66
N THR A 564 19.16 -6.10 -7.99
CA THR A 564 19.43 -7.22 -7.07
C THR A 564 20.91 -7.28 -6.69
N ARG A 565 21.81 -7.09 -7.66
CA ARG A 565 23.25 -7.10 -7.42
C ARG A 565 23.70 -5.94 -6.53
N GLU A 566 23.25 -4.73 -6.82
CA GLU A 566 23.64 -3.54 -6.03
C GLU A 566 23.00 -3.57 -4.64
N ARG A 567 21.74 -4.03 -4.51
CA ARG A 567 21.09 -4.23 -3.22
C ARG A 567 21.89 -5.19 -2.34
N GLN A 568 22.32 -6.32 -2.90
CA GLN A 568 23.15 -7.30 -2.20
C GLN A 568 24.48 -6.69 -1.76
N ARG A 569 25.10 -5.87 -2.61
CA ARG A 569 26.37 -5.19 -2.30
C ARG A 569 26.24 -4.26 -1.09
N TYR A 570 25.22 -3.41 -1.03
CA TYR A 570 25.01 -2.53 0.12
C TYR A 570 24.58 -3.31 1.38
N ALA A 571 23.78 -4.36 1.21
CA ALA A 571 23.36 -5.24 2.30
C ALA A 571 24.54 -5.97 2.96
N GLU A 572 25.50 -6.47 2.18
CA GLU A 572 26.74 -7.09 2.70
C GLU A 572 27.57 -6.11 3.52
N VAL A 573 27.76 -4.87 3.02
CA VAL A 573 28.50 -3.84 3.74
C VAL A 573 27.80 -3.46 5.06
N LEU A 574 26.47 -3.35 5.06
CA LEU A 574 25.71 -3.07 6.27
C LEU A 574 25.80 -4.21 7.28
N PHE A 575 25.71 -5.46 6.83
CA PHE A 575 25.83 -6.64 7.68
C PHE A 575 27.21 -6.71 8.33
N ASP A 576 28.29 -6.53 7.55
CA ASP A 576 29.67 -6.49 8.05
C ASP A 576 29.86 -5.36 9.06
N TYR A 577 29.29 -4.18 8.80
CA TYR A 577 29.32 -3.05 9.73
C TYR A 577 28.64 -3.40 11.07
N CYS A 578 27.46 -4.02 11.02
CA CYS A 578 26.73 -4.45 12.21
C CYS A 578 27.51 -5.51 13.02
N GLN A 579 28.16 -6.46 12.34
CA GLN A 579 29.00 -7.47 13.00
C GLN A 579 30.20 -6.87 13.74
N LYS A 580 30.83 -5.84 13.17
CA LYS A 580 32.04 -5.23 13.75
C LYS A 580 31.73 -4.29 14.92
N THR A 581 30.57 -3.63 14.92
CA THR A 581 30.27 -2.53 15.84
C THR A 581 29.39 -2.93 17.02
N ARG A 582 28.67 -4.06 16.95
CA ARG A 582 27.70 -4.48 17.99
C ARG A 582 27.88 -5.94 18.37
N ASN A 583 27.73 -6.24 19.66
CA ASN A 583 27.81 -7.60 20.22
C ASN A 583 26.77 -8.58 19.64
N ASN A 584 25.68 -8.08 19.07
CA ASN A 584 24.62 -8.87 18.41
C ASN A 584 24.37 -8.36 16.98
N GLY A 585 25.42 -8.32 16.16
CA GLY A 585 25.40 -7.79 14.81
C GLY A 585 24.31 -8.36 13.88
N PRO A 586 24.07 -9.68 13.83
CA PRO A 586 23.01 -10.25 13.00
C PRO A 586 21.61 -9.76 13.37
N ASN A 587 21.28 -9.69 14.66
CA ASN A 587 19.99 -9.15 15.10
C ASN A 587 19.89 -7.65 14.77
N ARG A 588 20.97 -6.88 14.98
CA ARG A 588 21.00 -5.46 14.61
C ARG A 588 20.71 -5.24 13.13
N TYR A 589 21.30 -6.05 12.27
CA TYR A 589 21.05 -6.00 10.83
C TYR A 589 19.56 -6.25 10.49
N VAL A 590 18.95 -7.27 11.10
CA VAL A 590 17.52 -7.57 10.90
C VAL A 590 16.63 -6.44 11.41
N GLU A 591 16.93 -5.88 12.59
CA GLU A 591 16.22 -4.72 13.14
C GLU A 591 16.26 -3.50 12.22
N LEU A 592 17.43 -3.21 11.63
CA LEU A 592 17.60 -2.12 10.67
C LEU A 592 16.79 -2.34 9.39
N LEU A 593 16.82 -3.56 8.82
CA LEU A 593 16.00 -3.89 7.66
C LEU A 593 14.50 -3.74 7.95
N GLY A 594 14.08 -3.92 9.21
CA GLY A 594 12.71 -3.70 9.66
C GLY A 594 12.20 -2.25 9.53
N VAL A 595 13.08 -1.27 9.24
CA VAL A 595 12.69 0.11 8.93
C VAL A 595 12.13 0.23 7.50
N ILE A 596 12.57 -0.61 6.56
CA ILE A 596 12.17 -0.51 5.14
C ILE A 596 10.65 -0.65 4.95
N PRO A 597 9.97 -1.67 5.50
CA PRO A 597 8.52 -1.79 5.36
C PRO A 597 7.75 -0.62 5.98
N VAL A 598 8.31 0.01 7.03
CA VAL A 598 7.71 1.21 7.64
C VAL A 598 7.76 2.39 6.67
N LEU A 599 8.86 2.54 5.92
CA LEU A 599 9.01 3.58 4.90
C LEU A 599 8.11 3.33 3.68
N GLU A 600 7.96 2.06 3.26
CA GLU A 600 7.03 1.67 2.20
C GLU A 600 5.58 1.97 2.60
N GLN A 601 5.19 1.61 3.83
CA GLN A 601 3.88 1.94 4.38
C GLN A 601 3.66 3.46 4.45
N GLN A 602 4.66 4.21 4.90
CA GLN A 602 4.67 5.67 4.96
C GLN A 602 4.40 6.29 3.59
N GLN A 603 5.10 5.83 2.55
CA GLN A 603 4.86 6.26 1.17
C GLN A 603 3.42 5.98 0.73
N HIS A 604 2.94 4.75 0.91
CA HIS A 604 1.58 4.37 0.48
C HIS A 604 0.51 5.25 1.13
N ILE A 605 0.60 5.45 2.45
CA ILE A 605 -0.31 6.31 3.20
C ILE A 605 -0.24 7.75 2.68
N SER A 606 0.97 8.26 2.40
CA SER A 606 1.17 9.62 1.91
C SER A 606 0.59 9.83 0.51
N LYS A 607 0.78 8.87 -0.40
CA LYS A 607 0.17 8.89 -1.74
C LYS A 607 -1.35 8.88 -1.64
N THR A 608 -1.90 7.99 -0.80
CA THR A 608 -3.34 7.92 -0.54
C THR A 608 -3.88 9.25 0.02
N PHE A 609 -3.20 9.84 1.01
CA PHE A 609 -3.57 11.14 1.58
C PHE A 609 -3.54 12.26 0.54
N PHE A 610 -2.51 12.27 -0.31
CA PHE A 610 -2.40 13.25 -1.38
C PHE A 610 -3.54 13.12 -2.38
N ILE A 611 -3.77 11.92 -2.88
CA ILE A 611 -4.84 11.57 -3.81
C ILE A 611 -6.20 12.00 -3.26
N LEU A 612 -6.52 11.63 -2.01
CA LEU A 612 -7.85 11.90 -1.43
C LEU A 612 -8.06 13.33 -0.94
N ARG A 613 -7.00 14.06 -0.56
CA ARG A 613 -7.13 15.35 0.12
C ARG A 613 -6.46 16.52 -0.57
N ILE A 614 -5.30 16.28 -1.18
CA ILE A 614 -4.45 17.34 -1.75
C ILE A 614 -4.71 17.53 -3.24
N ALA A 615 -4.80 16.45 -4.01
CA ALA A 615 -5.02 16.49 -5.45
C ALA A 615 -6.28 17.29 -5.84
N PRO A 616 -7.45 17.17 -5.15
CA PRO A 616 -8.63 17.98 -5.47
C PRO A 616 -8.45 19.49 -5.21
N ILE A 617 -7.52 19.85 -4.33
CA ILE A 617 -7.17 21.26 -4.05
C ILE A 617 -6.23 21.77 -5.14
N LEU A 618 -5.20 20.98 -5.46
CA LEU A 618 -4.22 21.32 -6.49
C LEU A 618 -4.84 21.38 -7.90
N ALA A 619 -5.89 20.61 -8.17
CA ALA A 619 -6.65 20.68 -9.42
C ALA A 619 -7.28 22.07 -9.68
N LYS A 620 -7.44 22.90 -8.64
CA LYS A 620 -7.94 24.28 -8.74
C LYS A 620 -6.83 25.30 -9.00
N TYR A 621 -5.57 24.87 -8.95
CA TYR A 621 -4.43 25.75 -9.25
C TYR A 621 -4.21 25.80 -10.74
N GLN A 622 -3.71 26.94 -11.24
CA GLN A 622 -3.39 27.06 -12.66
C GLN A 622 -2.17 26.22 -13.05
N GLN A 623 -1.26 25.99 -12.09
CA GLN A 623 -0.04 25.23 -12.26
C GLN A 623 0.28 24.46 -10.98
N THR A 624 0.96 23.32 -11.11
CA THR A 624 1.42 22.46 -10.02
C THR A 624 2.86 22.00 -10.29
N ALA A 625 3.50 21.39 -9.28
CA ALA A 625 4.83 20.78 -9.46
C ALA A 625 4.69 19.42 -10.16
N LEU A 626 4.76 19.41 -11.50
CA LEU A 626 4.47 18.23 -12.33
C LEU A 626 5.24 16.98 -11.90
N PHE A 627 6.57 17.06 -11.73
CA PHE A 627 7.38 15.91 -11.28
C PHE A 627 6.88 15.31 -9.95
N PHE A 628 6.42 16.16 -9.02
CA PHE A 628 5.97 15.70 -7.73
C PHE A 628 4.61 15.04 -7.85
N THR A 629 3.70 15.65 -8.63
CA THR A 629 2.40 15.07 -8.95
C THR A 629 2.57 13.68 -9.60
N GLU A 630 3.43 13.53 -10.60
CA GLU A 630 3.73 12.23 -11.22
C GLU A 630 4.27 11.20 -10.21
N ILE A 631 5.16 11.60 -9.29
CA ILE A 631 5.64 10.72 -8.22
C ILE A 631 4.49 10.29 -7.30
N MET A 632 3.55 11.19 -6.98
CA MET A 632 2.42 10.87 -6.10
C MET A 632 1.43 9.90 -6.76
N TYR A 633 1.31 9.91 -8.09
CA TYR A 633 0.44 9.00 -8.87
C TYR A 633 1.11 7.70 -9.32
N SER A 634 2.45 7.65 -9.39
CA SER A 634 3.22 6.41 -9.64
C SER A 634 2.99 5.33 -8.58
#